data_AF-A0A4R6VM42-F1
#
_entry.id   AF-A0A4R6VM42-F1
#
_cell.length_a   1.000
_cell.length_b   1.000
_cell.length_c   1.000
_cell.angle_alpha   90.00
_cell.angle_beta   90.00
_cell.angle_gamma   90.00
#
_symmetry.space_group_name_H-M   'P 1'
#
loop_
_entity.id
_entity.type
_entity.pdbx_description
1 polymer ?
#
loop_
_entity_poly.entity_id
_entity_poly.type
_entity_poly.pdbx_seq_one_letter_code
_entity_poly.pdbx_strand_id
1 'polypeptide(L)'
;MSSPNLVPGRYRGVAVARAPLPYDEETLRARYLGREAYWKTRFLVVRPPDTDDGPVALLAVTRAGDDELFSPIVDVRLLAGPEETVLLHRPELDTAVPTLLAAAAAEAPGYRAVVVQGRYEHVNFILDARPLPVTVREVVPPRPAKLADQARRVLELSEDLPPIAITPHAVDLADLAAAHPAEHYLLPCRGGGGEVPGAAVSYLDERPPEADWTLLGCERSRQIHRWFYGREAPGADTCPLTAIAAEGPGAVLTKCCLQQEELAEGTVEGPDGTTRWVSVPWGSSLEHVREALGRLALREEPRWSPA
;
A
#
# COMPACT_ATOMS: atom_id res chain seq x y z
N MET A 1 -4.83 4.23 -24.31
CA MET A 1 -4.20 4.68 -23.05
C MET A 1 -3.79 3.43 -22.28
N SER A 2 -2.54 3.32 -21.83
CA SER A 2 -2.12 2.17 -21.00
C SER A 2 -2.82 2.23 -19.65
N SER A 3 -3.13 1.09 -19.05
CA SER A 3 -3.50 1.03 -17.63
C SER A 3 -2.33 1.61 -16.80
N PRO A 4 -2.60 2.40 -15.74
CA PRO A 4 -1.56 2.78 -14.79
C PRO A 4 -0.83 1.60 -14.18
N ASN A 5 0.30 1.90 -13.52
CA ASN A 5 1.07 0.92 -12.76
C ASN A 5 1.53 -0.26 -13.62
N LEU A 6 1.98 0.01 -14.86
CA LEU A 6 2.53 -1.05 -15.68
C LEU A 6 3.87 -1.49 -15.05
N VAL A 7 3.83 -2.66 -14.41
CA VAL A 7 4.95 -3.28 -13.70
C VAL A 7 5.07 -4.71 -14.20
N PRO A 8 6.19 -5.11 -14.83
CA PRO A 8 6.43 -6.50 -15.21
C PRO A 8 6.36 -7.45 -14.02
N GLY A 9 5.83 -8.65 -14.25
CA GLY A 9 5.82 -9.71 -13.24
C GLY A 9 7.21 -10.01 -12.68
N ARG A 10 7.49 -9.47 -11.49
CA ARG A 10 8.77 -9.46 -10.77
C ARG A 10 9.90 -8.72 -11.51
N TYR A 11 10.40 -9.32 -12.58
CA TYR A 11 11.45 -8.81 -13.49
C TYR A 11 11.72 -9.81 -14.63
N ARG A 12 10.98 -10.93 -14.67
CA ARG A 12 11.26 -12.10 -15.51
C ARG A 12 11.06 -11.86 -17.01
N GLY A 13 10.48 -10.71 -17.39
CA GLY A 13 10.28 -10.32 -18.79
C GLY A 13 10.97 -9.01 -19.20
N VAL A 14 11.88 -8.51 -18.36
CA VAL A 14 12.68 -7.31 -18.65
C VAL A 14 14.07 -7.74 -19.06
N ALA A 15 14.53 -7.28 -20.22
CA ALA A 15 15.92 -7.39 -20.64
C ALA A 15 16.57 -6.01 -20.77
N VAL A 16 17.83 -5.90 -20.36
CA VAL A 16 18.63 -4.69 -20.56
C VAL A 16 19.36 -4.82 -21.90
N ALA A 17 19.18 -3.85 -22.78
CA ALA A 17 19.83 -3.81 -24.08
C ALA A 17 20.73 -2.57 -24.19
N ARG A 18 21.81 -2.70 -24.96
CA ARG A 18 22.79 -1.64 -25.19
C ARG A 18 22.70 -1.15 -26.64
N ALA A 19 22.51 0.14 -26.85
CA ALA A 19 22.37 0.72 -28.19
C ALA A 19 22.89 2.17 -28.26
N PRO A 20 23.49 2.60 -29.39
CA PRO A 20 23.81 4.01 -29.59
C PRO A 20 22.52 4.84 -29.74
N LEU A 21 22.61 6.12 -29.42
CA LEU A 21 21.57 7.12 -29.66
C LEU A 21 21.36 7.35 -31.17
N PRO A 22 20.20 7.90 -31.59
CA PRO A 22 19.06 8.37 -30.78
C PRO A 22 18.11 7.27 -30.30
N TYR A 23 17.31 7.56 -29.27
CA TYR A 23 16.29 6.66 -28.68
C TYR A 23 14.86 7.11 -29.01
N ASP A 24 14.60 7.34 -30.29
CA ASP A 24 13.25 7.52 -30.82
C ASP A 24 12.65 6.18 -31.29
N GLU A 25 11.33 6.16 -31.49
CA GLU A 25 10.59 4.95 -31.86
C GLU A 25 11.04 4.37 -33.20
N GLU A 26 11.30 5.20 -34.20
CA GLU A 26 11.71 4.77 -35.53
C GLU A 26 13.07 4.04 -35.48
N THR A 27 14.06 4.65 -34.86
CA THR A 27 15.42 4.11 -34.72
C THR A 27 15.42 2.81 -33.92
N LEU A 28 14.73 2.78 -32.78
CA LEU A 28 14.67 1.59 -31.93
C LEU A 28 13.87 0.46 -32.58
N ARG A 29 12.77 0.78 -33.27
CA ARG A 29 12.00 -0.21 -34.04
C ARG A 29 12.84 -0.82 -35.14
N ALA A 30 13.50 -0.02 -35.97
CA ALA A 30 14.37 -0.51 -37.03
C ALA A 30 15.52 -1.38 -36.49
N ARG A 31 16.03 -1.07 -35.29
CA ARG A 31 17.09 -1.84 -34.65
C ARG A 31 16.64 -3.21 -34.16
N TYR A 32 15.50 -3.30 -33.49
CA TYR A 32 15.08 -4.50 -32.78
C TYR A 32 14.12 -5.40 -33.56
N LEU A 33 13.37 -4.87 -34.53
CA LEU A 33 12.47 -5.67 -35.36
C LEU A 33 13.24 -6.77 -36.11
N GLY A 34 12.72 -7.99 -36.09
CA GLY A 34 13.32 -9.17 -36.69
C GLY A 34 14.48 -9.80 -35.91
N ARG A 35 15.01 -9.16 -34.87
CA ARG A 35 16.01 -9.77 -33.98
C ARG A 35 15.35 -10.80 -33.07
N GLU A 36 16.11 -11.80 -32.66
CA GLU A 36 15.65 -12.80 -31.71
C GLU A 36 15.61 -12.24 -30.28
N ALA A 37 14.58 -12.64 -29.53
CA ALA A 37 14.46 -12.39 -28.10
C ALA A 37 14.12 -13.68 -27.35
N TYR A 38 14.64 -13.81 -26.13
CA TYR A 38 14.37 -14.92 -25.22
C TYR A 38 12.87 -15.02 -24.91
N TRP A 39 12.37 -16.24 -24.67
CA TRP A 39 10.93 -16.50 -24.58
C TRP A 39 10.15 -15.69 -23.53
N LYS A 40 10.81 -15.23 -22.46
CA LYS A 40 10.15 -14.38 -21.46
C LYS A 40 10.23 -12.89 -21.75
N THR A 41 11.08 -12.46 -22.68
CA THR A 41 11.32 -11.04 -22.94
C THR A 41 10.08 -10.39 -23.54
N ARG A 42 9.57 -9.39 -22.81
CA ARG A 42 8.39 -8.59 -23.18
C ARG A 42 8.70 -7.11 -23.16
N PHE A 43 9.74 -6.72 -22.42
CA PHE A 43 10.18 -5.34 -22.29
C PHE A 43 11.69 -5.24 -22.47
N LEU A 44 12.14 -4.15 -23.09
CA LEU A 44 13.56 -3.79 -23.18
C LEU A 44 13.80 -2.46 -22.48
N VAL A 45 14.79 -2.44 -21.59
CA VAL A 45 15.39 -1.21 -21.06
C VAL A 45 16.64 -0.94 -21.89
N VAL A 46 16.58 0.10 -22.72
CA VAL A 46 17.68 0.46 -23.62
C VAL A 46 18.57 1.50 -22.95
N ARG A 47 19.87 1.18 -22.85
CA ARG A 47 20.92 2.03 -22.27
C ARG A 47 22.07 2.28 -23.26
N PRO A 48 22.90 3.32 -23.05
CA PRO A 48 24.07 3.57 -23.89
C PRO A 48 25.08 2.41 -23.79
N PRO A 49 25.86 2.16 -24.85
CA PRO A 49 26.74 0.99 -24.91
C PRO A 49 27.87 1.02 -23.88
N ASP A 50 28.44 2.19 -23.62
CA ASP A 50 29.72 2.33 -22.92
C ASP A 50 29.60 3.02 -21.56
N THR A 51 28.38 3.22 -21.05
CA THR A 51 28.14 3.91 -19.77
C THR A 51 26.84 3.43 -19.12
N ASP A 52 26.85 3.32 -17.79
CA ASP A 52 25.65 3.09 -16.98
C ASP A 52 24.85 4.37 -16.73
N ASP A 53 25.51 5.52 -16.86
CA ASP A 53 24.90 6.84 -16.80
C ASP A 53 24.50 7.30 -18.20
N GLY A 54 23.28 7.81 -18.36
CA GLY A 54 22.84 8.39 -19.62
C GLY A 54 21.34 8.26 -19.84
N PRO A 55 20.86 8.68 -21.04
CA PRO A 55 19.46 8.53 -21.41
C PRO A 55 19.04 7.05 -21.39
N VAL A 56 17.80 6.77 -21.02
CA VAL A 56 17.24 5.43 -20.99
C VAL A 56 15.91 5.43 -21.72
N ALA A 57 15.61 4.39 -22.50
CA ALA A 57 14.30 4.24 -23.13
C ALA A 57 13.68 2.90 -22.76
N LEU A 58 12.35 2.89 -22.65
CA LEU A 58 11.57 1.71 -22.32
C LEU A 58 10.74 1.26 -23.52
N LEU A 59 10.92 0.00 -23.94
CA LEU A 59 10.20 -0.61 -25.06
C LEU A 59 9.32 -1.76 -24.60
N ALA A 60 8.18 -1.94 -25.26
CA ALA A 60 7.47 -3.22 -25.30
C ALA A 60 7.82 -3.94 -26.59
N VAL A 61 8.00 -5.26 -26.52
CA VAL A 61 8.27 -6.10 -27.69
C VAL A 61 7.28 -7.26 -27.77
N THR A 62 6.85 -7.58 -28.98
CA THR A 62 6.03 -8.76 -29.27
C THR A 62 6.88 -9.73 -30.07
N ARG A 63 6.85 -11.01 -29.67
CA ARG A 63 7.59 -12.10 -30.30
C ARG A 63 6.68 -12.90 -31.24
N ALA A 64 7.25 -13.55 -32.25
CA ALA A 64 6.50 -14.33 -33.24
C ALA A 64 5.83 -15.60 -32.67
N GLY A 65 6.42 -16.22 -31.64
CA GLY A 65 5.94 -17.49 -31.06
C GLY A 65 6.25 -17.61 -29.57
N ASP A 66 5.38 -18.31 -28.84
CA ASP A 66 5.45 -18.39 -27.38
C ASP A 66 6.19 -19.63 -26.84
N ASP A 67 6.38 -20.65 -27.68
CA ASP A 67 6.92 -21.96 -27.28
C ASP A 67 8.43 -22.13 -27.54
N GLU A 68 9.01 -21.29 -28.41
CA GLU A 68 10.42 -21.35 -28.76
C GLU A 68 11.31 -20.61 -27.75
N LEU A 69 12.50 -21.14 -27.46
CA LEU A 69 13.45 -20.54 -26.51
C LEU A 69 13.84 -19.11 -26.91
N PHE A 70 14.03 -18.90 -28.21
CA PHE A 70 14.25 -17.62 -28.86
C PHE A 70 13.35 -17.54 -30.08
N SER A 71 12.81 -16.35 -30.34
CA SER A 71 12.00 -16.12 -31.52
C SER A 71 12.17 -14.68 -32.01
N PRO A 72 11.96 -14.40 -33.30
CA PRO A 72 12.00 -13.04 -33.82
C PRO A 72 11.01 -12.09 -33.13
N ILE A 73 11.44 -10.85 -32.89
CA ILE A 73 10.57 -9.74 -32.50
C ILE A 73 9.79 -9.29 -33.74
N VAL A 74 8.46 -9.32 -33.66
CA VAL A 74 7.54 -8.94 -34.75
C VAL A 74 6.89 -7.58 -34.55
N ASP A 75 6.96 -7.04 -33.33
CA ASP A 75 6.52 -5.68 -33.04
C ASP A 75 7.38 -5.04 -31.94
N VAL A 76 7.62 -3.74 -32.08
CA VAL A 76 8.36 -2.91 -31.13
C VAL A 76 7.57 -1.63 -30.94
N ARG A 77 7.26 -1.30 -29.69
CA ARG A 77 6.56 -0.08 -29.31
C ARG A 77 7.36 0.68 -28.25
N LEU A 78 7.60 1.97 -28.48
CA LEU A 78 8.18 2.86 -27.48
C LEU A 78 7.13 3.16 -26.39
N LEU A 79 7.43 2.81 -25.15
CA LEU A 79 6.54 3.09 -24.01
C LEU A 79 6.85 4.43 -23.36
N ALA A 80 8.15 4.73 -23.22
CA ALA A 80 8.65 5.99 -22.70
C ALA A 80 10.03 6.27 -23.31
N GLY A 81 10.20 7.49 -23.84
CA GLY A 81 11.46 7.97 -24.39
C GLY A 81 12.46 8.40 -23.32
N PRO A 82 13.65 8.88 -23.73
CA PRO A 82 14.71 9.32 -22.83
C PRO A 82 14.35 10.54 -21.97
N GLU A 83 13.42 11.37 -22.41
CA GLU A 83 12.94 12.53 -21.64
C GLU A 83 11.87 12.13 -20.61
N GLU A 84 11.25 10.97 -20.78
CA GLU A 84 10.15 10.47 -19.94
C GLU A 84 10.60 9.38 -18.97
N THR A 85 11.85 8.93 -19.07
CA THR A 85 12.39 7.78 -18.34
C THR A 85 13.61 8.18 -17.52
N VAL A 86 13.66 7.69 -16.28
CA VAL A 86 14.83 7.79 -15.41
C VAL A 86 15.26 6.41 -14.93
N LEU A 87 16.57 6.23 -14.75
CA LEU A 87 17.15 5.07 -14.09
C LEU A 87 17.59 5.44 -12.68
N LEU A 88 17.09 4.71 -11.69
CA LEU A 88 17.51 4.81 -10.30
C LEU A 88 18.33 3.58 -9.92
N HIS A 89 19.44 3.80 -9.22
CA HIS A 89 20.24 2.74 -8.60
C HIS A 89 19.88 2.66 -7.11
N ARG A 90 19.22 1.56 -6.70
CA ARG A 90 18.71 1.32 -5.33
C ARG A 90 19.06 -0.10 -4.90
N PRO A 91 20.33 -0.42 -4.62
CA PRO A 91 20.82 -1.79 -4.38
C PRO A 91 20.15 -2.51 -3.19
N GLU A 92 19.45 -1.78 -2.33
CA GLU A 92 18.65 -2.27 -1.21
C GLU A 92 17.22 -2.69 -1.59
N LEU A 93 16.69 -2.18 -2.71
CA LEU A 93 15.30 -2.33 -3.12
C LEU A 93 15.07 -3.66 -3.86
N ASP A 94 14.08 -4.44 -3.44
CA ASP A 94 13.63 -5.60 -4.20
C ASP A 94 12.71 -5.17 -5.35
N THR A 95 13.23 -5.24 -6.58
CA THR A 95 12.53 -4.78 -7.79
C THR A 95 11.39 -5.72 -8.21
N ALA A 96 11.21 -6.86 -7.52
CA ALA A 96 10.05 -7.72 -7.69
C ALA A 96 8.79 -7.21 -6.99
N VAL A 97 8.92 -6.28 -6.05
CA VAL A 97 7.82 -5.78 -5.21
C VAL A 97 7.24 -4.49 -5.79
N PRO A 98 6.00 -4.50 -6.32
CA PRO A 98 5.42 -3.34 -7.02
C PRO A 98 5.30 -2.09 -6.14
N THR A 99 5.00 -2.26 -4.85
CA THR A 99 4.93 -1.15 -3.90
C THR A 99 6.28 -0.46 -3.72
N LEU A 100 7.38 -1.21 -3.70
CA LEU A 100 8.72 -0.62 -3.60
C LEU A 100 9.09 0.14 -4.87
N LEU A 101 8.74 -0.38 -6.06
CA LEU A 101 8.92 0.36 -7.32
C LEU A 101 8.12 1.67 -7.34
N ALA A 102 6.89 1.68 -6.84
CA ALA A 102 6.11 2.92 -6.74
C ALA A 102 6.70 3.91 -5.72
N ALA A 103 7.27 3.42 -4.61
CA ALA A 103 8.00 4.28 -3.67
C ALA A 103 9.23 4.90 -4.35
N ALA A 104 10.02 4.13 -5.10
CA ALA A 104 11.13 4.66 -5.88
C ALA A 104 10.67 5.68 -6.94
N ALA A 105 9.51 5.46 -7.56
CA ALA A 105 8.95 6.40 -8.51
C ALA A 105 8.58 7.76 -7.89
N ALA A 106 8.17 7.77 -6.61
CA ALA A 106 7.90 9.00 -5.88
C ALA A 106 9.17 9.85 -5.63
N GLU A 107 10.36 9.26 -5.68
CA GLU A 107 11.64 9.98 -5.56
C GLU A 107 12.02 10.73 -6.85
N ALA A 108 11.41 10.38 -7.99
CA ALA A 108 11.68 11.00 -9.28
C ALA A 108 10.41 11.58 -9.92
N PRO A 109 9.78 12.58 -9.27
CA PRO A 109 8.57 13.21 -9.80
C PRO A 109 8.86 13.86 -11.15
N GLY A 110 7.93 13.70 -12.10
CA GLY A 110 8.03 14.26 -13.45
C GLY A 110 8.42 13.24 -14.54
N TYR A 111 8.91 12.06 -14.15
CA TYR A 111 9.13 10.95 -15.08
C TYR A 111 7.91 10.03 -15.14
N ARG A 112 7.56 9.57 -16.35
CA ARG A 112 6.50 8.59 -16.55
C ARG A 112 7.00 7.19 -16.25
N ALA A 113 8.22 6.87 -16.67
CA ALA A 113 8.85 5.57 -16.45
C ALA A 113 10.01 5.70 -15.46
N VAL A 114 9.97 4.89 -14.41
CA VAL A 114 11.07 4.77 -13.45
C VAL A 114 11.61 3.36 -13.53
N VAL A 115 12.81 3.25 -14.10
CA VAL A 115 13.57 2.01 -14.15
C VAL A 115 14.42 1.95 -12.88
N VAL A 116 14.41 0.81 -12.20
CA VAL A 116 15.21 0.60 -10.99
C VAL A 116 16.16 -0.56 -11.22
N GLN A 117 17.45 -0.34 -10.98
CA GLN A 117 18.43 -1.39 -10.77
C GLN A 117 18.59 -1.55 -9.26
N GLY A 118 18.13 -2.69 -8.73
CA GLY A 118 18.05 -2.92 -7.29
C GLY A 118 18.79 -4.14 -6.81
N ARG A 119 18.28 -4.76 -5.73
CA ARG A 119 18.87 -5.94 -5.11
C ARG A 119 19.22 -7.01 -6.14
N TYR A 120 20.39 -7.61 -5.96
CA TYR A 120 20.93 -8.66 -6.83
C TYR A 120 21.15 -8.22 -8.28
N GLU A 121 21.31 -6.90 -8.50
CA GLU A 121 21.44 -6.29 -9.83
C GLU A 121 20.22 -6.49 -10.73
N HIS A 122 19.07 -6.87 -10.15
CA HIS A 122 17.84 -7.03 -10.92
C HIS A 122 17.32 -5.68 -11.40
N VAL A 123 16.95 -5.63 -12.68
CA VAL A 123 16.36 -4.45 -13.31
C VAL A 123 14.87 -4.69 -13.55
N ASN A 124 14.06 -3.79 -13.03
CA ASN A 124 12.64 -3.71 -13.36
C ASN A 124 12.21 -2.25 -13.53
N PHE A 125 10.93 -2.00 -13.80
CA PHE A 125 10.40 -0.65 -13.92
C PHE A 125 8.95 -0.57 -13.45
N ILE A 126 8.51 0.67 -13.19
CA ILE A 126 7.11 1.04 -13.14
C ILE A 126 6.86 2.19 -14.13
N LEU A 127 5.81 2.06 -14.94
CA LEU A 127 5.37 3.10 -15.87
C LEU A 127 4.00 3.65 -15.43
N ASP A 128 3.87 4.97 -15.48
CA ASP A 128 2.70 5.74 -15.09
C ASP A 128 2.22 5.37 -13.67
N ALA A 129 3.15 5.44 -12.72
CA ALA A 129 2.95 5.07 -11.31
C ALA A 129 1.82 5.88 -10.66
N ARG A 130 0.81 5.19 -10.17
CA ARG A 130 -0.36 5.68 -9.45
C ARG A 130 -0.78 4.64 -8.41
N PRO A 131 0.00 4.44 -7.32
CA PRO A 131 -0.31 3.43 -6.32
C PRO A 131 -1.66 3.69 -5.64
N LEU A 132 -2.34 2.63 -5.24
CA LEU A 132 -3.62 2.71 -4.52
C LEU A 132 -3.40 3.37 -3.15
N PRO A 133 -3.98 4.56 -2.88
CA PRO A 133 -3.91 5.15 -1.55
C PRO A 133 -4.78 4.35 -0.57
N VAL A 134 -4.18 3.93 0.54
CA VAL A 134 -4.86 3.23 1.64
C VAL A 134 -4.61 3.95 2.95
N THR A 135 -5.66 4.46 3.57
CA THR A 135 -5.60 4.98 4.93
C THR A 135 -5.65 3.82 5.93
N VAL A 136 -4.64 3.72 6.79
CA VAL A 136 -4.61 2.71 7.86
C VAL A 136 -5.00 3.37 9.17
N ARG A 137 -6.25 3.19 9.58
CA ARG A 137 -6.84 3.80 10.77
C ARG A 137 -6.72 2.90 11.98
N GLU A 138 -6.06 3.38 13.03
CA GLU A 138 -5.84 2.62 14.28
C GLU A 138 -5.87 3.53 15.51
N VAL A 139 -6.49 3.06 16.60
CA VAL A 139 -6.43 3.72 17.91
C VAL A 139 -5.10 3.37 18.60
N VAL A 140 -4.45 4.39 19.16
CA VAL A 140 -3.19 4.32 19.90
C VAL A 140 -3.34 5.01 21.25
N PRO A 141 -2.55 4.67 22.28
CA PRO A 141 -1.46 3.66 22.35
C PRO A 141 -1.94 2.18 22.33
N PRO A 142 -1.01 1.19 22.14
CA PRO A 142 0.45 1.33 22.11
C PRO A 142 1.00 1.94 20.83
N ARG A 143 2.22 2.50 20.92
CA ARG A 143 3.01 2.93 19.76
C ARG A 143 4.18 1.96 19.53
N PRO A 144 4.58 1.72 18.27
CA PRO A 144 3.95 2.20 17.03
C PRO A 144 2.56 1.56 16.79
N ALA A 145 1.75 2.19 15.94
CA ALA A 145 0.46 1.65 15.52
C ALA A 145 0.67 0.29 14.83
N LYS A 146 0.23 -0.79 15.48
CA LYS A 146 0.52 -2.18 15.10
C LYS A 146 0.01 -2.50 13.69
N LEU A 147 -1.20 -2.11 13.34
CA LEU A 147 -1.81 -2.39 12.03
C LEU A 147 -1.05 -1.67 10.91
N ALA A 148 -0.65 -0.41 11.13
CA ALA A 148 0.15 0.34 10.17
C ALA A 148 1.56 -0.25 10.01
N ASP A 149 2.17 -0.75 11.08
CA ASP A 149 3.43 -1.52 11.01
C ASP A 149 3.25 -2.82 10.20
N GLN A 150 2.25 -3.63 10.57
CA GLN A 150 1.96 -4.90 9.89
C GLN A 150 1.69 -4.70 8.39
N ALA A 151 0.92 -3.68 8.02
CA ALA A 151 0.59 -3.40 6.63
C ALA A 151 1.82 -3.01 5.81
N ARG A 152 2.75 -2.21 6.36
CA ARG A 152 4.03 -1.91 5.70
C ARG A 152 4.86 -3.17 5.49
N ARG A 153 5.03 -3.99 6.53
CA ARG A 153 5.82 -5.23 6.46
C ARG A 153 5.26 -6.24 5.45
N VAL A 154 3.93 -6.31 5.31
CA VAL A 154 3.29 -7.12 4.27
C VAL A 154 3.65 -6.57 2.89
N LEU A 155 3.49 -5.26 2.65
CA LEU A 155 3.76 -4.65 1.36
C LEU A 155 5.24 -4.72 0.94
N GLU A 156 6.17 -4.68 1.89
CA GLU A 156 7.61 -4.86 1.64
C GLU A 156 7.97 -6.22 1.03
N LEU A 157 7.11 -7.22 1.17
CA LEU A 157 7.34 -8.60 0.74
C LEU A 157 6.30 -9.12 -0.27
N SER A 158 5.34 -8.28 -0.68
CA SER A 158 4.23 -8.70 -1.54
C SER A 158 4.54 -8.46 -3.02
N GLU A 159 4.90 -9.51 -3.74
CA GLU A 159 5.11 -9.50 -5.18
C GLU A 159 3.80 -9.58 -6.00
N ASP A 160 2.70 -9.97 -5.34
CA ASP A 160 1.39 -10.28 -5.94
C ASP A 160 0.32 -9.22 -5.68
N LEU A 161 0.60 -8.23 -4.83
CA LEU A 161 -0.27 -7.07 -4.59
C LEU A 161 0.08 -5.92 -5.54
N PRO A 162 -0.90 -5.09 -5.94
CA PRO A 162 -0.60 -3.88 -6.69
C PRO A 162 0.26 -2.92 -5.88
N PRO A 163 0.85 -1.89 -6.53
CA PRO A 163 1.45 -0.80 -5.81
C PRO A 163 0.44 -0.12 -4.89
N ILE A 164 0.71 -0.09 -3.58
CA ILE A 164 -0.15 0.50 -2.55
C ILE A 164 0.65 1.54 -1.77
N ALA A 165 0.06 2.72 -1.57
CA ALA A 165 0.62 3.78 -0.74
C ALA A 165 -0.16 3.87 0.57
N ILE A 166 0.50 3.58 1.70
CA ILE A 166 -0.12 3.62 3.03
C ILE A 166 0.00 5.01 3.66
N THR A 167 -1.13 5.55 4.12
CA THR A 167 -1.19 6.71 5.01
C THR A 167 -1.69 6.27 6.39
N PRO A 168 -0.83 6.25 7.43
CA PRO A 168 -1.28 5.96 8.78
C PRO A 168 -2.14 7.09 9.33
N HIS A 169 -3.29 6.74 9.89
CA HIS A 169 -4.11 7.64 10.69
C HIS A 169 -4.25 7.05 12.10
N ALA A 170 -3.48 7.61 13.03
CA ALA A 170 -3.50 7.21 14.42
C ALA A 170 -4.51 8.07 15.20
N VAL A 171 -5.50 7.44 15.81
CA VAL A 171 -6.45 8.08 16.73
C VAL A 171 -5.87 7.98 18.13
N ASP A 172 -5.35 9.09 18.65
CA ASP A 172 -4.72 9.12 19.97
C ASP A 172 -5.76 9.30 21.08
N LEU A 173 -5.71 8.42 22.08
CA LEU A 173 -6.55 8.54 23.27
C LEU A 173 -6.25 9.81 24.08
N ALA A 174 -5.02 10.31 24.08
CA ALA A 174 -4.67 11.55 24.76
C ALA A 174 -5.28 12.79 24.06
N ASP A 175 -5.26 12.82 22.72
CA ASP A 175 -5.92 13.89 21.96
C ASP A 175 -7.44 13.85 22.16
N LEU A 176 -8.01 12.65 22.22
CA LEU A 176 -9.42 12.48 22.50
C LEU A 176 -9.80 12.93 23.92
N ALA A 177 -8.94 12.64 24.91
CA ALA A 177 -9.10 13.13 26.27
C ALA A 177 -9.04 14.66 26.33
N ALA A 178 -8.10 15.28 25.62
CA ALA A 178 -8.01 16.74 25.53
C ALA A 178 -9.27 17.38 24.92
N ALA A 179 -9.90 16.71 23.95
CA ALA A 179 -11.17 17.15 23.36
C ALA A 179 -12.39 16.88 24.25
N HIS A 180 -12.27 16.01 25.26
CA HIS A 180 -13.34 15.66 26.21
C HIS A 180 -12.84 15.71 27.66
N PRO A 181 -12.52 16.92 28.19
CA PRO A 181 -11.88 17.05 29.49
C PRO A 181 -12.71 16.43 30.64
N ALA A 182 -12.06 15.56 31.41
CA ALA A 182 -12.58 14.95 32.61
C ALA A 182 -11.45 14.75 33.64
N GLU A 183 -11.81 14.65 34.93
CA GLU A 183 -10.86 14.38 36.01
C GLU A 183 -10.46 12.91 36.10
N HIS A 184 -11.32 12.01 35.61
CA HIS A 184 -11.12 10.55 35.63
C HIS A 184 -11.57 9.94 34.30
N TYR A 185 -10.67 9.23 33.63
CA TYR A 185 -10.96 8.48 32.42
C TYR A 185 -11.02 6.98 32.67
N LEU A 186 -11.93 6.32 31.97
CA LEU A 186 -11.96 4.87 31.84
C LEU A 186 -11.49 4.49 30.44
N LEU A 187 -10.39 3.74 30.35
CA LEU A 187 -9.83 3.26 29.08
C LEU A 187 -10.15 1.77 28.86
N PRO A 188 -10.10 1.24 27.63
CA PRO A 188 -10.53 -0.13 27.36
C PRO A 188 -9.64 -1.20 27.98
N CYS A 189 -8.33 -0.96 28.08
CA CYS A 189 -7.36 -1.97 28.51
C CYS A 189 -6.06 -1.35 29.03
N ARG A 190 -5.50 -1.86 30.15
CA ARG A 190 -4.19 -1.44 30.67
C ARG A 190 -3.04 -1.83 29.75
N GLY A 191 -3.15 -2.99 29.10
CA GLY A 191 -2.12 -3.52 28.20
C GLY A 191 -1.80 -2.61 27.01
N GLY A 192 -2.68 -1.66 26.67
CA GLY A 192 -2.39 -0.63 25.67
C GLY A 192 -1.48 0.50 26.14
N GLY A 193 -1.25 0.63 27.45
CA GLY A 193 -0.41 1.67 28.05
C GLY A 193 -0.98 3.08 27.92
N GLY A 194 -2.31 3.22 27.84
CA GLY A 194 -2.97 4.52 27.76
C GLY A 194 -2.87 5.29 29.07
N GLU A 195 -2.25 6.46 29.06
CA GLU A 195 -2.24 7.39 30.18
C GLU A 195 -2.76 8.75 29.72
N VAL A 196 -3.42 9.49 30.62
CA VAL A 196 -3.86 10.86 30.38
C VAL A 196 -3.18 11.77 31.39
N PRO A 197 -2.21 12.60 30.98
CA PRO A 197 -1.49 13.49 31.89
C PRO A 197 -2.45 14.38 32.69
N GLY A 198 -2.28 14.41 34.01
CA GLY A 198 -3.06 15.26 34.91
C GLY A 198 -4.45 14.74 35.28
N ALA A 199 -4.81 13.52 34.87
CA ALA A 199 -6.09 12.90 35.21
C ALA A 199 -5.92 11.51 35.84
N ALA A 200 -6.91 11.07 36.62
CA ALA A 200 -6.99 9.69 37.05
C ALA A 200 -7.35 8.79 35.85
N VAL A 201 -6.76 7.60 35.80
CA VAL A 201 -7.06 6.61 34.75
C VAL A 201 -7.38 5.27 35.40
N SER A 202 -8.51 4.69 35.03
CA SER A 202 -8.85 3.30 35.30
C SER A 202 -9.02 2.53 33.99
N TYR A 203 -8.91 1.21 34.07
CA TYR A 203 -8.91 0.35 32.89
C TYR A 203 -10.02 -0.68 32.98
N LEU A 204 -10.83 -0.76 31.94
CA LEU A 204 -12.03 -1.59 31.92
C LEU A 204 -11.69 -3.08 32.03
N ASP A 205 -10.58 -3.54 31.48
CA ASP A 205 -10.10 -4.93 31.60
C ASP A 205 -9.77 -5.35 33.04
N GLU A 206 -9.55 -4.40 33.95
CA GLU A 206 -9.30 -4.67 35.38
C GLU A 206 -10.59 -4.68 36.21
N ARG A 207 -11.74 -4.32 35.62
CA ARG A 207 -13.03 -4.18 36.30
C ARG A 207 -12.92 -3.35 37.60
N PRO A 208 -12.55 -2.07 37.51
CA PRO A 208 -12.39 -1.20 38.67
C PRO A 208 -13.71 -1.02 39.45
N PRO A 209 -13.66 -0.64 40.73
CA PRO A 209 -14.85 -0.13 41.42
C PRO A 209 -15.46 1.03 40.64
N GLU A 210 -16.79 1.11 40.63
CA GLU A 210 -17.51 2.18 39.90
C GLU A 210 -17.11 3.57 40.40
N ALA A 211 -16.83 4.48 39.48
CA ALA A 211 -16.51 5.88 39.75
C ALA A 211 -17.13 6.80 38.68
N ASP A 212 -17.01 8.12 38.90
CA ASP A 212 -17.44 9.13 37.93
C ASP A 212 -16.36 9.33 36.88
N TRP A 213 -16.40 8.51 35.83
CA TRP A 213 -15.43 8.52 34.75
C TRP A 213 -16.03 8.88 33.38
N THR A 214 -15.16 9.36 32.50
CA THR A 214 -15.43 9.47 31.06
C THR A 214 -14.80 8.28 30.32
N LEU A 215 -15.62 7.49 29.63
CA LEU A 215 -15.15 6.35 28.83
C LEU A 215 -14.60 6.81 27.48
N LEU A 216 -13.30 6.59 27.25
CA LEU A 216 -12.71 6.73 25.92
C LEU A 216 -12.64 5.35 25.27
N GLY A 217 -13.65 4.99 24.49
CA GLY A 217 -13.82 3.61 24.07
C GLY A 217 -14.74 3.42 22.87
N CYS A 218 -14.72 2.21 22.33
CA CYS A 218 -15.58 1.84 21.22
C CYS A 218 -16.81 1.07 21.71
N GLU A 219 -17.63 0.59 20.78
CA GLU A 219 -18.80 -0.23 21.05
C GLU A 219 -18.50 -1.44 21.98
N ARG A 220 -17.36 -2.12 21.78
CA ARG A 220 -16.98 -3.23 22.69
C ARG A 220 -16.79 -2.75 24.13
N SER A 221 -16.18 -1.59 24.33
CA SER A 221 -15.98 -1.02 25.66
C SER A 221 -17.31 -0.67 26.33
N ARG A 222 -18.28 -0.13 25.57
CA ARG A 222 -19.64 0.14 26.08
C ARG A 222 -20.36 -1.14 26.48
N GLN A 223 -20.25 -2.20 25.69
CA GLN A 223 -20.83 -3.52 26.02
C GLN A 223 -20.25 -4.09 27.31
N ILE A 224 -18.93 -4.03 27.47
CA ILE A 224 -18.25 -4.51 28.69
C ILE A 224 -18.65 -3.66 29.90
N HIS A 225 -18.69 -2.33 29.77
CA HIS A 225 -19.13 -1.45 30.85
C HIS A 225 -20.58 -1.76 31.27
N ARG A 226 -21.50 -1.91 30.31
CA ARG A 226 -22.89 -2.26 30.58
C ARG A 226 -23.01 -3.62 31.28
N TRP A 227 -22.17 -4.58 30.90
CA TRP A 227 -22.09 -5.87 31.57
C TRP A 227 -21.60 -5.76 33.02
N PHE A 228 -20.59 -4.92 33.29
CA PHE A 228 -20.03 -4.78 34.64
C PHE A 228 -20.88 -3.95 35.59
N TYR A 229 -21.53 -2.88 35.11
CA TYR A 229 -22.17 -1.87 35.95
C TYR A 229 -23.66 -1.66 35.63
N GLY A 230 -24.23 -2.43 34.70
CA GLY A 230 -25.67 -2.37 34.36
C GLY A 230 -26.10 -1.13 33.57
N ARG A 231 -25.17 -0.24 33.22
CA ARG A 231 -25.43 1.01 32.48
C ARG A 231 -24.33 1.35 31.49
N GLU A 232 -24.59 2.24 30.55
CA GLU A 232 -23.53 2.81 29.71
C GLU A 232 -22.79 3.93 30.44
N ALA A 233 -21.47 4.03 30.21
CA ALA A 233 -20.69 5.17 30.64
C ALA A 233 -20.84 6.33 29.64
N PRO A 234 -20.87 7.59 30.10
CA PRO A 234 -20.70 8.74 29.22
C PRO A 234 -19.28 8.71 28.63
N GLY A 235 -19.13 9.22 27.40
CA GLY A 235 -17.80 9.41 26.84
C GLY A 235 -17.72 9.41 25.32
N ALA A 236 -16.49 9.48 24.83
CA ALA A 236 -16.18 9.66 23.43
C ALA A 236 -16.07 8.31 22.70
N ASP A 237 -16.66 8.24 21.50
CA ASP A 237 -16.64 7.04 20.67
C ASP A 237 -15.35 6.95 19.85
N THR A 238 -14.65 5.83 19.96
CA THR A 238 -13.48 5.53 19.12
C THR A 238 -13.74 4.43 18.08
N CYS A 239 -14.99 3.98 17.95
CA CYS A 239 -15.36 2.89 17.06
C CYS A 239 -14.88 3.18 15.63
N PRO A 240 -14.02 2.31 15.05
CA PRO A 240 -13.52 2.55 13.71
C PRO A 240 -14.63 2.51 12.67
N LEU A 241 -15.67 1.71 12.88
CA LEU A 241 -16.77 1.53 11.92
C LEU A 241 -17.69 2.74 11.82
N THR A 242 -17.83 3.53 12.88
CA THR A 242 -18.64 4.77 12.86
C THR A 242 -17.86 5.95 12.27
N ALA A 243 -16.53 5.90 12.35
CA ALA A 243 -15.64 6.96 11.89
C ALA A 243 -15.21 6.82 10.42
N ILE A 244 -15.52 5.72 9.72
CA ILE A 244 -15.05 5.46 8.35
C ILE A 244 -15.41 6.56 7.37
N ALA A 245 -16.65 7.08 7.44
CA ALA A 245 -17.10 8.15 6.57
C ALA A 245 -16.25 9.42 6.69
N ALA A 246 -15.69 9.68 7.88
CA ALA A 246 -14.87 10.86 8.15
C ALA A 246 -13.44 10.75 7.60
N GLU A 247 -13.01 9.56 7.16
CA GLU A 247 -11.71 9.36 6.49
C GLU A 247 -11.69 9.91 5.05
N GLY A 248 -12.88 10.22 4.49
CA GLY A 248 -13.03 10.68 3.13
C GLY A 248 -13.05 9.55 2.10
N PRO A 249 -13.24 9.87 0.81
CA PRO A 249 -13.33 8.88 -0.26
C PRO A 249 -12.01 8.12 -0.43
N GLY A 250 -12.09 6.82 -0.73
CA GLY A 250 -10.90 5.98 -0.93
C GLY A 250 -10.97 4.62 -0.24
N ALA A 251 -9.81 4.06 0.07
CA ALA A 251 -9.67 2.75 0.72
C ALA A 251 -9.18 2.90 2.16
N VAL A 252 -9.88 2.27 3.11
CA VAL A 252 -9.55 2.28 4.53
C VAL A 252 -9.30 0.87 5.04
N LEU A 253 -8.16 0.67 5.68
CA LEU A 253 -7.85 -0.52 6.47
C LEU A 253 -7.93 -0.17 7.95
N THR A 254 -8.67 -0.95 8.73
CA THR A 254 -8.78 -0.75 10.18
C THR A 254 -8.83 -2.07 10.94
N LYS A 255 -8.79 -2.03 12.27
CA LYS A 255 -8.96 -3.21 13.13
C LYS A 255 -10.16 -3.03 14.04
N CYS A 256 -10.91 -4.08 14.29
CA CYS A 256 -12.01 -4.04 15.24
C CYS A 256 -12.09 -5.34 16.04
N CYS A 257 -12.45 -5.20 17.33
CA CYS A 257 -12.50 -6.28 18.31
C CYS A 257 -13.91 -6.89 18.46
N LEU A 258 -14.87 -6.40 17.68
CA LEU A 258 -16.14 -7.08 17.51
C LEU A 258 -15.98 -8.32 16.61
N GLN A 259 -15.03 -8.28 15.69
CA GLN A 259 -14.58 -9.40 14.88
C GLN A 259 -13.59 -10.25 15.67
N GLN A 260 -13.84 -11.57 15.70
CA GLN A 260 -12.97 -12.51 16.38
C GLN A 260 -11.86 -13.01 15.46
N GLU A 261 -12.23 -13.58 14.32
CA GLU A 261 -11.27 -14.19 13.37
C GLU A 261 -11.43 -13.66 11.94
N GLU A 262 -12.65 -13.33 11.52
CA GLU A 262 -12.96 -12.99 10.13
C GLU A 262 -12.68 -11.53 9.79
N LEU A 263 -12.40 -11.29 8.51
CA LEU A 263 -12.39 -9.96 7.92
C LEU A 263 -13.83 -9.48 7.70
N ALA A 264 -14.09 -8.22 8.05
CA ALA A 264 -15.31 -7.53 7.67
C ALA A 264 -15.01 -6.49 6.60
N GLU A 265 -15.94 -6.22 5.70
CA GLU A 265 -15.75 -5.21 4.66
C GLU A 265 -17.06 -4.51 4.32
N GLY A 266 -16.95 -3.32 3.74
CA GLY A 266 -18.11 -2.57 3.33
C GLY A 266 -17.77 -1.33 2.54
N THR A 267 -18.81 -0.56 2.28
CA THR A 267 -18.73 0.76 1.65
C THR A 267 -19.58 1.73 2.46
N VAL A 268 -19.13 2.97 2.56
CA VAL A 268 -19.87 4.05 3.20
C VAL A 268 -19.87 5.23 2.23
N GLU A 269 -21.03 5.82 1.99
CA GLU A 269 -21.15 7.05 1.22
C GLU A 269 -20.88 8.25 2.14
N GLY A 270 -19.84 9.01 1.81
CA GLY A 270 -19.52 10.28 2.44
C GLY A 270 -19.93 11.47 1.55
N PRO A 271 -19.84 12.71 2.07
CA PRO A 271 -20.16 13.92 1.31
C PRO A 271 -19.34 14.06 0.02
N ASP A 272 -18.09 13.59 0.04
CA ASP A 272 -17.11 13.76 -1.03
C ASP A 272 -16.89 12.49 -1.87
N GLY A 273 -17.72 11.45 -1.66
CA GLY A 273 -17.69 10.20 -2.41
C GLY A 273 -17.69 8.94 -1.55
N THR A 274 -17.47 7.80 -2.19
CA THR A 274 -17.54 6.48 -1.54
C THR A 274 -16.22 6.10 -0.87
N THR A 275 -16.30 5.70 0.40
CA THR A 275 -15.20 5.07 1.15
C THR A 275 -15.42 3.57 1.17
N ARG A 276 -14.44 2.80 0.69
CA ARG A 276 -14.41 1.34 0.82
C ARG A 276 -13.53 0.99 2.01
N TRP A 277 -13.93 -0.01 2.78
CA TRP A 277 -13.18 -0.39 3.96
C TRP A 277 -13.11 -1.89 4.15
N VAL A 278 -12.00 -2.32 4.75
CA VAL A 278 -11.82 -3.68 5.28
C VAL A 278 -11.33 -3.55 6.72
N SER A 279 -11.93 -4.34 7.61
CA SER A 279 -11.56 -4.43 9.02
C SER A 279 -11.02 -5.81 9.32
N VAL A 280 -9.82 -5.87 9.89
CA VAL A 280 -9.20 -7.09 10.40
C VAL A 280 -9.54 -7.30 11.88
N PRO A 281 -9.48 -8.54 12.41
CA PRO A 281 -9.66 -8.77 13.84
C PRO A 281 -8.56 -8.10 14.68
N TRP A 282 -8.85 -7.80 15.94
CA TRP A 282 -7.87 -7.20 16.88
C TRP A 282 -6.55 -8.00 16.98
N GLY A 283 -6.65 -9.33 16.90
CA GLY A 283 -5.53 -10.27 16.89
C GLY A 283 -4.90 -10.52 15.53
N SER A 284 -5.07 -9.64 14.54
CA SER A 284 -4.66 -9.84 13.14
C SER A 284 -3.22 -10.36 12.97
N SER A 285 -3.08 -11.39 12.13
CA SER A 285 -1.81 -11.88 11.60
C SER A 285 -1.41 -11.05 10.37
N LEU A 286 -0.18 -11.25 9.88
CA LEU A 286 0.23 -10.65 8.60
C LEU A 286 -0.62 -11.16 7.42
N GLU A 287 -1.11 -12.41 7.50
CA GLU A 287 -1.98 -12.97 6.47
C GLU A 287 -3.35 -12.28 6.43
N HIS A 288 -3.96 -12.00 7.59
CA HIS A 288 -5.19 -11.20 7.64
C HIS A 288 -5.00 -9.82 7.00
N VAL A 289 -3.84 -9.19 7.24
CA VAL A 289 -3.53 -7.87 6.66
C VAL A 289 -3.29 -7.97 5.16
N ARG A 290 -2.57 -8.99 4.68
CA ARG A 290 -2.36 -9.26 3.25
C ARG A 290 -3.68 -9.48 2.52
N GLU A 291 -4.54 -10.33 3.07
CA GLU A 291 -5.87 -10.59 2.52
C GLU A 291 -6.70 -9.30 2.47
N ALA A 292 -6.70 -8.51 3.54
CA ALA A 292 -7.45 -7.26 3.61
C ALA A 292 -6.99 -6.23 2.55
N LEU A 293 -5.67 -6.08 2.37
CA LEU A 293 -5.10 -5.24 1.32
C LEU A 293 -5.50 -5.74 -0.08
N GLY A 294 -5.47 -7.06 -0.30
CA GLY A 294 -5.94 -7.68 -1.54
C GLY A 294 -7.42 -7.40 -1.82
N ARG A 295 -8.29 -7.47 -0.80
CA ARG A 295 -9.73 -7.16 -0.95
C ARG A 295 -9.99 -5.69 -1.27
N LEU A 296 -9.21 -4.77 -0.69
CA LEU A 296 -9.26 -3.34 -1.05
C LEU A 296 -8.83 -3.11 -2.51
N ALA A 297 -7.76 -3.78 -2.93
CA ALA A 297 -7.21 -3.70 -4.29
C ALA A 297 -8.14 -4.28 -5.37
N LEU A 298 -8.81 -5.40 -5.13
CA LEU A 298 -9.71 -6.04 -6.11
C LEU A 298 -10.90 -5.18 -6.54
N ARG A 299 -11.20 -4.12 -5.77
CA ARG A 299 -12.28 -3.16 -6.01
C ARG A 299 -11.81 -1.87 -6.66
N GLU A 300 -10.52 -1.76 -6.95
CA GLU A 300 -9.96 -0.68 -7.76
C GLU A 300 -10.19 -0.97 -9.24
N GLU A 301 -10.61 0.06 -9.99
CA GLU A 301 -10.81 -0.03 -11.43
C GLU A 301 -9.93 1.01 -12.15
N PRO A 302 -9.17 0.62 -13.20
CA PRO A 302 -9.05 -0.75 -13.71
C PRO A 302 -8.29 -1.65 -12.72
N ARG A 303 -8.71 -2.92 -12.62
CA ARG A 303 -7.99 -3.92 -11.83
C ARG A 303 -6.55 -4.01 -12.30
N TRP A 304 -5.62 -3.85 -11.37
CA TRP A 304 -4.21 -4.04 -11.65
C TRP A 304 -3.90 -5.52 -11.89
N SER A 305 -3.02 -5.78 -12.85
CA SER A 305 -2.35 -7.07 -13.00
C SER A 305 -0.90 -6.81 -13.40
N PRO A 306 0.04 -7.65 -12.96
CA PRO A 306 1.41 -7.56 -13.44
C PRO A 306 1.43 -7.66 -14.96
N ALA A 307 2.23 -6.79 -15.56
CA ALA A 307 2.36 -6.65 -17.01
C ALA A 307 2.83 -7.94 -17.63
#